data_AF-A0AAE1MAZ6-F1
#
_entry.id   AF-A0AAE1MAZ6-F1
#
_cell.length_a   1.000
_cell.length_b   1.000
_cell.length_c   1.000
_cell.angle_alpha   90.00
_cell.angle_beta   90.00
_cell.angle_gamma   90.00
#
_symmetry.space_group_name_H-M   'P 1'
#
loop_
_entity.id
_entity.type
_entity.pdbx_description
1 polymer ?
#
loop_
_entity_poly.entity_id
_entity_poly.type
_entity_poly.pdbx_seq_one_letter_code
_entity_poly.pdbx_strand_id
1 'polypeptide(L)'
;MPPKNNASSSFSISMLLRAFVILSILSLTLFFFTSLNHSDSFVSSLSQMNAHQSTAGFINVYVTDLPRSLNYGLLDKYWAFDADSRLGSDADRDIRSNNLAQGRKFPPYPENPLIKQYSAEYWITGDLMTPREQRTRSFARRVFDVKEADVIFVPFFATLSAEMQLGMAKGQFRKKVGNEDYQRQKEVIEFLKNTEAWKRSGGRDHVFVLTGVFHFTCLLA
;
A
#
# COMPACT_ATOMS: atom_id res chain seq x y z
N MET A 1 25.95 -58.97 -46.65
CA MET A 1 25.23 -57.85 -46.00
C MET A 1 26.22 -56.70 -45.83
N PRO A 2 25.91 -55.47 -46.30
CA PRO A 2 26.83 -54.33 -46.24
C PRO A 2 26.84 -53.67 -44.85
N PRO A 3 27.88 -52.89 -44.49
CA PRO A 3 27.97 -52.23 -43.19
C PRO A 3 26.96 -51.07 -43.09
N LYS A 4 26.33 -50.98 -41.91
CA LYS A 4 25.34 -49.96 -41.55
C LYS A 4 26.09 -48.67 -41.20
N ASN A 5 26.08 -47.68 -42.10
CA ASN A 5 26.64 -46.35 -41.84
C ASN A 5 25.78 -45.64 -40.78
N ASN A 6 26.30 -45.49 -39.57
CA ASN A 6 25.71 -44.59 -38.57
C ASN A 6 26.14 -43.15 -38.91
N ALA A 7 25.24 -42.42 -39.57
CA ALA A 7 25.38 -40.99 -39.75
C ALA A 7 25.17 -40.30 -38.39
N SER A 8 26.26 -39.90 -37.74
CA SER A 8 26.21 -38.98 -36.60
C SER A 8 25.85 -37.58 -37.11
N SER A 9 24.64 -37.13 -36.82
CA SER A 9 24.19 -35.77 -37.13
C SER A 9 24.96 -34.77 -36.27
N SER A 10 25.97 -34.09 -36.83
CA SER A 10 26.63 -32.98 -36.17
C SER A 10 25.73 -31.75 -36.22
N PHE A 11 25.06 -31.45 -35.11
CA PHE A 11 24.36 -30.17 -34.98
C PHE A 11 25.39 -29.04 -34.93
N SER A 12 25.43 -28.22 -35.97
CA SER A 12 26.29 -27.03 -36.00
C SER A 12 25.93 -26.10 -34.85
N ILE A 13 26.93 -25.51 -34.18
CA ILE A 13 26.75 -24.53 -33.10
C ILE A 13 25.84 -23.37 -33.56
N SER A 14 25.85 -23.03 -34.85
CA SER A 14 24.95 -22.04 -35.44
C SER A 14 23.46 -22.45 -35.38
N MET A 15 23.15 -23.75 -35.53
CA MET A 15 21.78 -24.27 -35.39
C MET A 15 21.30 -24.23 -33.94
N LEU A 16 22.17 -24.55 -32.98
CA LEU A 16 21.86 -24.47 -31.56
C LEU A 16 21.57 -23.03 -31.11
N LEU A 17 22.37 -22.07 -31.57
CA LEU A 17 22.14 -20.64 -31.28
C LEU A 17 20.83 -20.13 -31.87
N ARG A 18 20.50 -20.54 -33.12
CA ARG A 18 19.22 -20.19 -33.75
C ARG A 18 18.03 -20.77 -32.98
N ALA A 19 18.12 -22.03 -32.55
CA ALA A 19 17.08 -22.68 -31.74
C ALA A 19 16.89 -21.98 -30.39
N PHE A 20 17.98 -21.59 -29.73
CA PHE A 20 17.93 -20.87 -28.46
C PHE A 20 17.27 -19.50 -28.58
N VAL A 21 17.58 -18.74 -29.63
CA VAL A 21 16.94 -17.45 -29.90
C VAL A 21 15.44 -17.62 -30.16
N ILE A 22 15.05 -18.61 -30.96
CA ILE A 22 13.63 -18.90 -31.23
C ILE A 22 12.89 -19.27 -29.94
N LEU A 23 13.49 -20.14 -29.10
CA LEU A 23 12.89 -20.55 -27.83
C LEU A 23 12.78 -19.38 -26.83
N SER A 24 13.77 -18.49 -26.83
CA SER A 24 13.78 -17.29 -26.00
C SER A 24 12.69 -16.30 -26.43
N ILE A 25 12.52 -16.09 -27.75
CA ILE A 25 11.44 -15.26 -28.29
C ILE A 25 10.08 -15.89 -27.97
N LEU A 26 9.93 -17.21 -28.14
CA LEU A 26 8.68 -17.92 -27.83
C LEU A 26 8.33 -17.83 -26.33
N SER A 27 9.32 -17.94 -25.45
CA SER A 27 9.14 -17.75 -24.01
C SER A 27 8.70 -16.31 -23.68
N LEU A 28 9.35 -15.32 -24.29
CA LEU A 28 8.97 -13.92 -24.14
C LEU A 28 7.56 -13.66 -24.64
N THR A 29 7.18 -14.18 -25.82
CA THR A 29 5.84 -13.99 -26.35
C THR A 29 4.80 -14.67 -25.47
N LEU A 30 5.04 -15.89 -24.99
CA LEU A 30 4.15 -16.55 -24.01
C LEU A 30 4.02 -15.75 -22.70
N PHE A 31 5.11 -15.18 -22.20
CA PHE A 31 5.08 -14.31 -21.01
C PHE A 31 4.26 -13.04 -21.24
N PHE A 32 4.41 -12.39 -22.39
CA PHE A 32 3.60 -11.23 -22.76
C PHE A 32 2.14 -11.61 -23.02
N PHE A 33 1.85 -12.71 -23.71
CA PHE A 33 0.47 -13.18 -23.93
C PHE A 33 -0.23 -13.57 -22.63
N THR A 34 0.45 -14.22 -21.69
CA THR A 34 -0.12 -14.53 -20.36
C THR A 34 -0.33 -13.26 -19.52
N SER A 35 0.58 -12.28 -19.62
CA SER A 35 0.44 -10.98 -18.93
C SER A 35 -0.66 -10.09 -19.54
N LEU A 36 -0.84 -10.10 -20.87
CA LEU A 36 -1.92 -9.37 -21.55
C LEU A 36 -3.29 -10.01 -21.32
N ASN A 37 -3.40 -11.34 -21.35
CA ASN A 37 -4.67 -12.03 -21.09
C ASN A 37 -5.15 -11.90 -19.63
N HIS A 38 -4.23 -11.69 -18.67
CA HIS A 38 -4.60 -11.34 -17.28
C HIS A 38 -5.14 -9.90 -17.16
N SER A 39 -4.76 -9.01 -18.08
CA SER A 39 -5.27 -7.64 -18.12
C SER A 39 -6.71 -7.59 -18.66
N ASP A 40 -7.00 -8.36 -19.72
CA ASP A 40 -8.34 -8.36 -20.34
C ASP A 40 -9.41 -9.10 -19.52
N SER A 41 -9.02 -10.11 -18.73
CA SER A 41 -9.91 -10.77 -17.79
C SER A 41 -10.24 -9.90 -16.57
N PHE A 42 -9.33 -8.99 -16.16
CA PHE A 42 -9.59 -7.97 -15.15
C PHE A 42 -10.51 -6.86 -15.68
N VAL A 43 -10.31 -6.40 -16.91
CA VAL A 43 -11.19 -5.39 -17.53
C VAL A 43 -12.59 -5.96 -17.83
N SER A 44 -12.67 -7.24 -18.21
CA SER A 44 -13.96 -7.93 -18.43
C SER A 44 -14.69 -8.23 -17.12
N SER A 45 -14.00 -8.54 -16.02
CA SER A 45 -14.63 -8.68 -14.69
C SER A 45 -15.08 -7.33 -14.13
N LEU A 46 -14.31 -6.26 -14.35
CA LEU A 46 -14.70 -4.89 -13.99
C LEU A 46 -15.92 -4.42 -14.81
N SER A 47 -16.02 -4.82 -16.08
CA SER A 47 -17.16 -4.52 -16.95
C SER A 47 -18.41 -5.34 -16.58
N GLN A 48 -18.25 -6.58 -16.10
CA GLN A 48 -19.36 -7.38 -15.56
C GLN A 48 -19.81 -6.92 -14.16
N MET A 49 -18.92 -6.34 -13.34
CA MET A 49 -19.32 -5.70 -12.07
C MET A 49 -20.13 -4.43 -12.28
N ASN A 50 -19.96 -3.73 -13.41
CA ASN A 50 -20.72 -2.51 -13.72
C ASN A 50 -22.14 -2.76 -14.26
N ALA A 51 -22.51 -4.02 -14.55
CA ALA A 51 -23.86 -4.35 -15.02
C ALA A 51 -24.83 -4.80 -13.90
N HIS A 52 -24.32 -5.02 -12.67
CA HIS A 52 -25.17 -5.28 -11.51
C HIS A 52 -25.39 -4.02 -10.68
N GLN A 53 -26.48 -3.34 -11.03
CA GLN A 53 -27.35 -2.58 -10.13
C GLN A 53 -26.85 -1.19 -9.70
N SER A 54 -27.17 -0.23 -10.55
CA SER A 54 -27.27 1.19 -10.21
C SER A 54 -28.40 1.43 -9.19
N THR A 55 -28.11 1.27 -7.91
CA THR A 55 -28.81 1.91 -6.79
C THR A 55 -27.73 2.46 -5.89
N ALA A 56 -27.54 3.79 -5.83
CA ALA A 56 -26.52 4.52 -5.04
C ALA A 56 -25.74 3.62 -4.04
N GLY A 57 -24.74 2.91 -4.57
CA GLY A 57 -24.16 1.75 -3.89
C GLY A 57 -23.07 2.19 -2.94
N PHE A 58 -23.22 1.90 -1.65
CA PHE A 58 -22.12 2.07 -0.71
C PHE A 58 -21.08 0.99 -0.96
N ILE A 59 -19.79 1.34 -0.90
CA ILE A 59 -18.71 0.35 -0.82
C ILE A 59 -18.57 -0.13 0.63
N ASN A 60 -18.59 -1.45 0.84
CA ASN A 60 -18.42 -2.06 2.14
C ASN A 60 -16.94 -2.15 2.48
N VAL A 61 -16.54 -1.49 3.57
CA VAL A 61 -15.14 -1.38 3.96
C VAL A 61 -14.94 -2.01 5.32
N TYR A 62 -14.14 -3.06 5.39
CA TYR A 62 -13.60 -3.53 6.66
C TYR A 62 -12.39 -2.69 7.01
N VAL A 63 -12.32 -2.16 8.22
CA VAL A 63 -11.14 -1.41 8.68
C VAL A 63 -10.27 -2.34 9.51
N THR A 64 -9.03 -2.55 9.09
CA THR A 64 -8.09 -3.41 9.82
C THR A 64 -7.81 -2.84 11.22
N ASP A 65 -7.86 -3.71 12.23
CA ASP A 65 -7.48 -3.41 13.62
C ASP A 65 -5.96 -3.34 13.79
N LEU A 66 -5.33 -2.39 13.11
CA LEU A 66 -3.90 -2.15 13.15
C LEU A 66 -3.47 -1.60 14.53
N PRO A 67 -2.30 -2.00 15.08
CA PRO A 67 -1.75 -1.41 16.30
C PRO A 67 -1.74 0.12 16.27
N ARG A 68 -2.13 0.74 17.39
CA ARG A 68 -2.21 2.21 17.48
C ARG A 68 -0.87 2.89 17.17
N SER A 69 0.25 2.24 17.44
CA SER A 69 1.62 2.70 17.11
C SER A 69 1.83 3.02 15.63
N LEU A 70 0.97 2.50 14.75
CA LEU A 70 1.02 2.66 13.30
C LEU A 70 -0.06 3.63 12.76
N ASN A 71 -0.87 4.24 13.63
CA ASN A 71 -1.89 5.24 13.26
C ASN A 71 -1.90 6.45 14.22
N TYR A 72 -2.92 6.64 15.05
CA TYR A 72 -3.05 7.72 16.01
C TYR A 72 -1.87 7.82 16.99
N GLY A 73 -1.16 6.71 17.26
CA GLY A 73 0.07 6.72 18.06
C GLY A 73 1.25 7.44 17.38
N LEU A 74 1.22 7.61 16.05
CA LEU A 74 2.18 8.44 15.34
C LEU A 74 1.97 9.94 15.60
N LEU A 75 0.74 10.36 15.92
CA LEU A 75 0.48 11.73 16.33
C LEU A 75 1.11 12.03 17.68
N ASP A 76 1.00 11.09 18.62
CA ASP A 76 1.65 11.19 19.93
C ASP A 76 3.17 11.42 19.76
N LYS A 77 3.80 10.70 18.82
CA LYS A 77 5.22 10.90 18.47
C LYS A 77 5.49 12.24 17.79
N TYR A 78 4.65 12.64 16.82
CA TYR A 78 4.79 13.91 16.11
C TYR A 78 4.82 15.10 17.08
N TRP A 79 3.92 15.11 18.07
CA TRP A 79 3.82 16.16 19.08
C TRP A 79 4.89 16.09 20.17
N ALA A 80 5.56 14.95 20.33
CA ALA A 80 6.67 14.79 21.27
C ALA A 80 8.01 15.35 20.75
N PHE A 81 8.16 15.62 19.45
CA PHE A 81 9.40 16.17 18.90
C PHE A 81 9.68 17.62 19.33
N ASP A 82 10.94 18.03 19.24
CA ASP A 82 11.34 19.41 19.51
C ASP A 82 10.91 20.36 18.37
N ALA A 83 10.59 21.60 18.74
CA ALA A 83 10.17 22.68 17.85
C ALA A 83 11.26 23.14 16.87
N ASP A 84 12.54 22.79 17.11
CA ASP A 84 13.66 23.07 16.20
C ASP A 84 13.79 22.05 15.05
N SER A 85 12.86 21.08 14.97
CA SER A 85 12.78 20.18 13.83
C SER A 85 12.19 20.88 12.61
N ARG A 86 12.68 20.54 11.40
CA ARG A 86 12.11 20.99 10.11
C ARG A 86 10.69 20.47 9.84
N LEU A 87 10.09 19.81 10.80
CA LEU A 87 8.88 19.01 10.70
C LEU A 87 7.61 19.83 11.06
N GLY A 88 7.76 20.98 11.71
CA GLY A 88 6.66 21.84 12.16
C GLY A 88 6.39 23.04 11.26
N SER A 89 5.12 23.44 11.20
CA SER A 89 4.73 24.79 10.79
C SER A 89 4.68 25.75 11.99
N ASP A 90 4.55 27.06 11.75
CA ASP A 90 4.33 28.02 12.83
C ASP A 90 3.05 27.71 13.61
N ALA A 91 1.99 27.27 12.92
CA ALA A 91 0.76 26.82 13.55
C ALA A 91 0.99 25.59 14.46
N ASP A 92 1.79 24.62 14.02
CA ASP A 92 2.13 23.45 14.84
C ASP A 92 2.95 23.83 16.07
N ARG A 93 3.75 24.90 16.01
CA ARG A 93 4.56 25.37 17.15
C ARG A 93 3.67 25.87 18.29
N ASP A 94 2.65 26.66 17.95
CA ASP A 94 1.66 27.16 18.91
C ASP A 94 0.79 26.03 19.45
N ILE A 95 0.44 25.05 18.61
CA ILE A 95 -0.30 23.87 19.04
C ILE A 95 0.56 23.03 19.99
N ARG A 96 1.86 22.85 19.72
CA ARG A 96 2.78 22.06 20.55
C ARG A 96 2.97 22.64 21.94
N SER A 97 3.16 23.96 22.05
CA SER A 97 3.28 24.64 23.34
C SER A 97 2.04 24.50 24.21
N ASN A 98 0.85 24.41 23.60
CA ASN A 98 -0.43 24.24 24.29
C ASN A 98 -0.83 22.77 24.54
N ASN A 99 -0.41 21.82 23.69
CA ASN A 99 -0.84 20.41 23.75
C ASN A 99 -0.01 19.53 24.69
N LEU A 100 1.28 19.82 24.89
CA LEU A 100 2.14 19.07 25.81
C LEU A 100 1.61 19.05 27.26
N ALA A 101 0.69 19.97 27.59
CA ALA A 101 0.07 20.08 28.91
C ALA A 101 -1.20 19.22 29.11
N GLN A 102 -1.83 18.66 28.08
CA GLN A 102 -3.23 18.18 28.18
C GLN A 102 -3.46 16.66 28.10
N GLY A 103 -2.44 15.82 27.85
CA GLY A 103 -2.57 14.35 27.93
C GLY A 103 -3.74 13.76 27.12
N ARG A 104 -4.07 14.35 25.97
CA ARG A 104 -5.28 14.01 25.20
C ARG A 104 -5.18 12.60 24.61
N LYS A 105 -6.25 11.81 24.73
CA LYS A 105 -6.35 10.48 24.11
C LYS A 105 -6.28 10.53 22.58
N PHE A 106 -6.66 11.64 21.96
CA PHE A 106 -6.53 11.88 20.53
C PHE A 106 -5.97 13.29 20.34
N PRO A 107 -4.65 13.43 20.14
CA PRO A 107 -4.08 14.75 19.84
C PRO A 107 -4.59 15.28 18.49
N PRO A 108 -4.55 16.61 18.28
CA PRO A 108 -4.93 17.20 17.00
C PRO A 108 -4.05 16.67 15.86
N TYR A 109 -4.58 16.68 14.63
CA TYR A 109 -3.77 16.40 13.45
C TYR A 109 -2.84 17.60 13.16
N PRO A 110 -1.62 17.39 12.63
CA PRO A 110 -0.74 18.50 12.26
C PRO A 110 -1.38 19.48 11.28
N GLU A 111 -1.15 20.76 11.49
CA GLU A 111 -1.56 21.86 10.60
C GLU A 111 -0.54 22.14 9.50
N ASN A 112 0.65 21.50 9.54
CA ASN A 112 1.61 21.51 8.45
C ASN A 112 0.91 21.17 7.11
N PRO A 113 0.91 22.10 6.13
CA PRO A 113 0.18 21.91 4.88
C PRO A 113 0.65 20.67 4.11
N LEU A 114 1.94 20.35 4.14
CA LEU A 114 2.49 19.16 3.46
C LEU A 114 1.93 17.88 4.09
N ILE A 115 1.84 17.82 5.41
CA ILE A 115 1.27 16.65 6.08
C ILE A 115 -0.24 16.61 5.84
N LYS A 116 -0.95 17.69 6.17
CA LYS A 116 -2.43 17.73 6.22
C LYS A 116 -3.08 17.46 4.87
N GLN A 117 -2.54 18.01 3.78
CA GLN A 117 -3.13 17.86 2.44
C GLN A 117 -2.99 16.45 1.86
N TYR A 118 -1.92 15.73 2.23
CA TYR A 118 -1.62 14.40 1.68
C TYR A 118 -2.09 13.26 2.58
N SER A 119 -2.61 13.57 3.76
CA SER A 119 -3.05 12.58 4.76
C SER A 119 -4.47 12.06 4.53
N ALA A 120 -4.77 11.61 3.31
CA ALA A 120 -6.08 11.06 2.98
C ALA A 120 -6.44 9.85 3.86
N GLU A 121 -5.43 9.07 4.28
CA GLU A 121 -5.60 7.94 5.19
C GLU A 121 -6.20 8.34 6.53
N TYR A 122 -5.78 9.47 7.10
CA TYR A 122 -6.30 9.98 8.37
C TYR A 122 -7.78 10.37 8.23
N TRP A 123 -8.13 11.09 7.16
CA TRP A 123 -9.50 11.52 6.90
C TRP A 123 -10.43 10.34 6.62
N ILE A 124 -9.97 9.34 5.86
CA ILE A 124 -10.73 8.11 5.59
C ILE A 124 -10.91 7.31 6.89
N THR A 125 -9.87 7.16 7.73
CA THR A 125 -10.00 6.53 9.04
C THR A 125 -11.04 7.27 9.90
N GLY A 126 -10.98 8.60 9.95
CA GLY A 126 -11.93 9.42 10.71
C GLY A 126 -13.37 9.24 10.24
N ASP A 127 -13.61 9.25 8.92
CA ASP A 127 -14.94 8.98 8.36
C ASP A 127 -15.39 7.56 8.72
N LEU A 128 -14.62 6.51 8.44
CA LEU A 128 -15.04 5.13 8.71
C LEU A 128 -15.20 4.81 10.21
N MET A 129 -14.49 5.51 11.10
CA MET A 129 -14.63 5.36 12.55
C MET A 129 -15.83 6.12 13.11
N THR A 130 -16.39 7.07 12.36
CA THR A 130 -17.57 7.85 12.77
C THR A 130 -18.85 7.01 12.58
N PRO A 131 -19.78 6.98 13.56
CA PRO A 131 -21.06 6.27 13.43
C PRO A 131 -21.81 6.66 12.16
N ARG A 132 -22.48 5.70 11.51
CA ARG A 132 -23.10 5.90 10.20
C ARG A 132 -24.15 7.02 10.22
N GLU A 133 -24.85 7.16 11.33
CA GLU A 133 -25.91 8.14 11.57
C GLU A 133 -25.37 9.58 11.48
N GLN A 134 -24.07 9.77 11.71
CA GLN A 134 -23.39 11.06 11.67
C GLN A 134 -22.71 11.33 10.31
N ARG A 135 -22.77 10.38 9.37
CA ARG A 135 -22.11 10.43 8.05
C ARG A 135 -23.12 10.68 6.94
N THR A 136 -23.45 11.94 6.71
CA THR A 136 -24.49 12.32 5.74
C THR A 136 -24.05 12.25 4.27
N ARG A 137 -22.75 12.12 3.97
CA ARG A 137 -22.19 12.16 2.60
C ARG A 137 -21.11 11.10 2.32
N SER A 138 -21.01 10.06 3.15
CA SER A 138 -20.01 9.01 2.93
C SER A 138 -20.53 7.97 1.95
N PHE A 139 -19.76 7.71 0.89
CA PHE A 139 -20.03 6.63 -0.07
C PHE A 139 -19.49 5.27 0.43
N ALA A 140 -18.81 5.26 1.58
CA ALA A 140 -18.28 4.05 2.19
C ALA A 140 -19.08 3.65 3.43
N ARG A 141 -19.33 2.35 3.58
CA ARG A 141 -20.00 1.78 4.75
C ARG A 141 -19.00 0.89 5.48
N ARG A 142 -18.62 1.27 6.70
CA ARG A 142 -17.85 0.38 7.55
C ARG A 142 -18.66 -0.89 7.87
N VAL A 143 -18.03 -2.04 7.66
CA VAL A 143 -18.50 -3.34 8.10
C VAL A 143 -17.57 -3.90 9.17
N PHE A 144 -18.09 -4.80 10.01
CA PHE A 144 -17.34 -5.40 11.12
C PHE A 144 -17.02 -6.88 10.89
N ASP A 145 -17.64 -7.52 9.90
CA ASP A 145 -17.21 -8.82 9.39
C ASP A 145 -16.44 -8.63 8.08
N VAL A 146 -15.21 -9.14 8.02
CA VAL A 146 -14.35 -9.10 6.84
C VAL A 146 -14.93 -9.86 5.65
N LYS A 147 -15.91 -10.75 5.86
CA LYS A 147 -16.62 -11.48 4.79
C LYS A 147 -17.66 -10.62 4.09
N GLU A 148 -18.14 -9.55 4.72
CA GLU A 148 -19.12 -8.61 4.15
C GLU A 148 -18.44 -7.46 3.40
N ALA A 149 -17.11 -7.40 3.42
CA ALA A 149 -16.33 -6.30 2.89
C ALA A 149 -16.03 -6.49 1.41
N ASP A 150 -16.21 -5.42 0.65
CA ASP A 150 -15.75 -5.33 -0.74
C ASP A 150 -14.24 -5.05 -0.77
N VAL A 151 -13.76 -4.26 0.20
CA VAL A 151 -12.35 -3.93 0.38
C VAL A 151 -11.96 -3.88 1.86
N ILE A 152 -10.69 -4.11 2.13
CA ILE A 152 -10.07 -4.01 3.45
C ILE A 152 -9.21 -2.75 3.48
N PHE A 153 -9.65 -1.74 4.22
CA PHE A 153 -8.86 -0.54 4.40
C PHE A 153 -7.83 -0.72 5.50
N VAL A 154 -6.56 -0.42 5.19
CA VAL A 154 -5.45 -0.44 6.14
C VAL A 154 -5.19 0.98 6.65
N PRO A 155 -5.57 1.32 7.90
CA PRO A 155 -5.45 2.67 8.42
C PRO A 155 -4.02 2.98 8.90
N PHE A 156 -3.00 2.77 8.06
CA PHE A 156 -1.62 3.14 8.34
C PHE A 156 -1.39 4.61 7.98
N PHE A 157 -0.93 5.45 8.93
CA PHE A 157 -0.68 6.87 8.68
C PHE A 157 0.65 7.11 7.95
N ALA A 158 0.71 6.66 6.69
CA ALA A 158 1.90 6.64 5.86
C ALA A 158 2.51 8.03 5.63
N THR A 159 1.67 9.04 5.37
CA THR A 159 2.11 10.43 5.16
C THR A 159 2.83 10.94 6.40
N LEU A 160 2.20 10.77 7.57
CA LEU A 160 2.77 11.22 8.83
C LEU A 160 4.08 10.49 9.14
N SER A 161 4.13 9.18 8.93
CA SER A 161 5.33 8.37 9.13
C SER A 161 6.51 8.83 8.25
N ALA A 162 6.25 9.04 6.96
CA ALA A 162 7.26 9.47 5.99
C ALA A 162 7.76 10.89 6.28
N GLU A 163 6.85 11.83 6.52
CA GLU A 163 7.20 13.22 6.81
C GLU A 163 8.00 13.34 8.10
N MET A 164 7.66 12.58 9.16
CA MET A 164 8.47 12.49 10.38
C MET A 164 9.91 12.06 10.08
N GLN A 165 10.10 11.03 9.26
CA GLN A 165 11.44 10.57 8.87
C GLN A 165 12.18 11.62 8.04
N LEU A 166 11.50 12.31 7.12
CA LEU A 166 12.09 13.38 6.30
C LEU A 166 12.51 14.58 7.16
N GLY A 167 11.69 14.97 8.13
CA GLY A 167 11.98 16.09 9.03
C GLY A 167 13.13 15.80 9.99
N MET A 168 13.23 14.58 10.52
CA MET A 168 14.27 14.20 11.50
C MET A 168 15.58 13.77 10.86
N ALA A 169 15.50 12.96 9.80
CA ALA A 169 16.66 12.27 9.25
C ALA A 169 16.49 12.00 7.74
N LYS A 170 16.29 13.08 6.96
CA LYS A 170 16.18 13.04 5.49
C LYS A 170 17.25 12.19 4.81
N GLY A 171 18.50 12.24 5.29
CA GLY A 171 19.62 11.48 4.75
C GLY A 171 19.50 9.95 4.90
N GLN A 172 18.62 9.46 5.77
CA GLN A 172 18.36 8.04 5.97
C GLN A 172 17.08 7.57 5.26
N PHE A 173 16.26 8.47 4.70
CA PHE A 173 14.95 8.14 4.13
C PHE A 173 14.98 7.11 2.99
N ARG A 174 16.10 7.03 2.26
CA ARG A 174 16.29 6.03 1.18
C ARG A 174 16.96 4.73 1.66
N LYS A 175 17.31 4.63 2.94
CA LYS A 175 17.99 3.46 3.52
C LYS A 175 16.99 2.57 4.24
N LYS A 176 17.33 1.28 4.37
CA LYS A 176 16.55 0.31 5.16
C LYS A 176 16.92 0.33 6.64
N VAL A 177 18.17 0.69 6.95
CA VAL A 177 18.70 0.79 8.31
C VAL A 177 18.69 2.26 8.74
N GLY A 178 18.24 2.54 9.96
CA GLY A 178 18.11 3.91 10.47
C GLY A 178 16.96 4.71 9.87
N ASN A 179 16.01 4.04 9.20
CA ASN A 179 14.81 4.62 8.64
C ASN A 179 13.59 4.06 9.38
N GLU A 180 13.03 4.84 10.29
CA GLU A 180 11.89 4.42 11.10
C GLU A 180 10.62 4.27 10.28
N ASP A 181 10.45 5.08 9.22
CA ASP A 181 9.33 4.95 8.31
C ASP A 181 9.35 3.60 7.59
N TYR A 182 10.50 3.19 7.07
CA TYR A 182 10.68 1.85 6.48
C TYR A 182 10.38 0.73 7.49
N GLN A 183 10.81 0.88 8.74
CA GLN A 183 10.53 -0.13 9.77
C GLN A 183 9.02 -0.25 10.06
N ARG A 184 8.29 0.87 10.15
CA ARG A 184 6.84 0.86 10.34
C ARG A 184 6.10 0.29 9.15
N GLN A 185 6.51 0.63 7.92
CA GLN A 185 5.95 0.03 6.70
C GLN A 185 6.13 -1.48 6.70
N LYS A 186 7.32 -1.96 7.08
CA LYS A 186 7.59 -3.39 7.23
C LYS A 186 6.70 -4.02 8.31
N GLU A 187 6.58 -3.39 9.48
CA GLU A 187 5.74 -3.85 10.58
C GLU A 187 4.26 -4.00 10.16
N VAL A 188 3.72 -3.03 9.40
CA VAL A 188 2.36 -3.12 8.83
C VAL A 188 2.20 -4.35 7.94
N ILE A 189 3.13 -4.58 7.02
CA ILE A 189 3.04 -5.71 6.10
C ILE A 189 3.18 -7.05 6.84
N GLU A 190 4.10 -7.14 7.79
CA GLU A 190 4.27 -8.34 8.63
C GLU A 190 3.03 -8.62 9.48
N PHE A 191 2.43 -7.59 10.07
CA PHE A 191 1.16 -7.70 10.79
C PHE A 191 0.06 -8.24 9.88
N LEU A 192 -0.12 -7.65 8.70
CA LEU A 192 -1.19 -8.03 7.78
C LEU A 192 -1.02 -9.45 7.24
N LYS A 193 0.21 -9.87 6.89
CA LYS A 193 0.51 -11.22 6.41
C LYS A 193 0.06 -12.32 7.37
N ASN A 194 -0.04 -12.02 8.67
CA ASN A 194 -0.51 -12.96 9.69
C ASN A 194 -2.04 -13.06 9.78
N THR A 195 -2.79 -12.16 9.15
CA THR A 195 -4.27 -12.16 9.17
C THR A 195 -4.86 -13.16 8.19
N GLU A 196 -6.01 -13.74 8.52
CA GLU A 196 -6.73 -14.67 7.63
C GLU A 196 -7.18 -13.99 6.32
N ALA A 197 -7.52 -12.71 6.40
CA ALA A 197 -7.93 -11.95 5.24
C ALA A 197 -6.80 -11.80 4.22
N TRP A 198 -5.56 -11.53 4.68
CA TRP A 198 -4.39 -11.49 3.81
C TRP A 198 -4.06 -12.86 3.24
N LYS A 199 -4.10 -13.94 4.03
CA LYS A 199 -3.82 -15.30 3.55
C LYS A 199 -4.79 -15.72 2.43
N ARG A 200 -6.05 -15.29 2.52
CA ARG A 200 -7.10 -15.56 1.52
C ARG A 200 -6.84 -14.83 0.20
N SER A 201 -6.52 -13.54 0.24
CA SER A 201 -6.44 -12.70 -0.97
C SER A 201 -5.02 -12.42 -1.45
N GLY A 202 -4.00 -12.79 -0.68
CA GLY A 202 -2.62 -12.35 -0.88
C GLY A 202 -2.44 -10.83 -0.77
N GLY A 203 -3.36 -10.12 -0.11
CA GLY A 203 -3.34 -8.66 0.00
C GLY A 203 -4.03 -7.93 -1.16
N ARG A 204 -4.62 -8.62 -2.14
CA ARG A 204 -5.24 -7.98 -3.34
C ARG A 204 -6.45 -7.10 -3.03
N ASP A 205 -7.15 -7.40 -1.95
CA ASP A 205 -8.32 -6.66 -1.45
C ASP A 205 -7.94 -5.61 -0.39
N HIS A 206 -6.64 -5.44 -0.08
CA HIS A 206 -6.16 -4.48 0.91
C HIS A 206 -5.82 -3.14 0.26
N VAL A 207 -6.48 -2.08 0.73
CA VAL A 207 -6.30 -0.72 0.27
C VAL A 207 -5.40 0.04 1.23
N PHE A 208 -4.26 0.47 0.71
CA PHE A 208 -3.33 1.38 1.36
C PHE A 208 -3.44 2.74 0.71
N VAL A 209 -3.37 3.79 1.52
CA VAL A 209 -3.24 5.16 1.04
C VAL A 209 -1.81 5.59 1.29
N LEU A 210 -1.11 5.87 0.20
CA LEU A 210 0.31 6.21 0.20
C LEU A 210 0.46 7.54 -0.53
N THR A 211 1.15 8.49 0.07
CA THR A 211 1.57 9.73 -0.61
C THR A 211 3.01 9.60 -1.10
N GLY A 212 3.30 10.13 -2.29
CA GLY A 212 4.51 9.83 -3.04
C GLY A 212 5.52 10.99 -3.09
N VAL A 213 6.76 10.68 -2.68
CA VAL A 213 7.93 10.69 -3.59
C VAL A 213 8.65 9.34 -3.44
N PHE A 214 8.00 8.24 -3.85
CA PHE A 214 8.57 6.90 -3.73
C PHE A 214 8.67 6.18 -5.08
N HIS A 215 9.88 5.66 -5.35
CA HIS A 215 10.16 4.71 -6.42
C HIS A 215 9.73 3.32 -5.91
N PHE A 216 8.63 2.79 -6.44
CA PHE A 216 7.84 1.65 -5.94
C PHE A 216 8.48 0.25 -6.02
N THR A 217 9.81 0.13 -6.13
CA THR A 217 10.39 -1.17 -6.49
C THR A 217 10.58 -2.15 -5.32
N CYS A 218 10.34 -1.77 -4.07
CA CYS A 218 10.77 -2.59 -2.93
C CYS A 218 9.68 -3.22 -2.05
N LEU A 219 8.38 -2.96 -2.27
CA LEU A 219 7.33 -3.40 -1.34
C LEU A 219 6.36 -4.46 -1.89
N LEU A 220 6.48 -4.84 -3.16
CA LEU A 220 5.60 -5.84 -3.78
C LEU A 220 6.33 -7.05 -4.40
N ALA A 221 7.57 -7.32 -3.99
CA ALA A 221 8.30 -8.54 -4.36
C ALA A 221 8.50 -9.45 -3.15
#